data_AF-A0A9P9IFA7-F1
#
_entry.id   AF-A0A9P9IFA7-F1
#
_cell.length_a   1.000
_cell.length_b   1.000
_cell.length_c   1.000
_cell.angle_alpha   90.00
_cell.angle_beta   90.00
_cell.angle_gamma   90.00
#
_symmetry.space_group_name_H-M   'P 1'
#
loop_
_entity.id
_entity.type
_entity.pdbx_description
1 polymer ?
#
loop_
_entity_poly.entity_id
_entity_poly.type
_entity_poly.pdbx_seq_one_letter_code
_entity_poly.pdbx_strand_id
1 'polypeptide(L)'
;MLDSASISTIILLGAASALLLVAMLYPSSLLRWLQRKRYQYEVTFSLYMLTATEKFIFNSVLFLILSLFIIAASLYLPEHILVIANRMFYYFSGDDSTLKPGSSAQQLLTASTSHIINGAATSFLNNAPAEPVPQAA
;
A
#
# COMPACT_ATOMS: atom_id res chain seq x y z
N MET A 1 32.04 -4.10 -9.14
CA MET A 1 31.08 -4.68 -8.18
C MET A 1 29.85 -5.07 -8.97
N LEU A 2 29.34 -6.31 -8.83
CA LEU A 2 28.01 -6.62 -9.37
C LEU A 2 26.98 -6.03 -8.43
N ASP A 3 26.16 -5.10 -8.93
CA ASP A 3 25.06 -4.53 -8.17
C ASP A 3 23.95 -5.59 -8.00
N SER A 4 23.21 -5.50 -6.90
CA SER A 4 22.16 -6.48 -6.57
C SER A 4 21.12 -6.64 -7.69
N ALA A 5 20.84 -5.56 -8.43
CA ALA A 5 19.96 -5.57 -9.61
C ALA A 5 20.51 -6.40 -10.78
N SER A 6 21.84 -6.41 -10.98
CA SER A 6 22.49 -7.23 -12.01
C SER A 6 22.43 -8.71 -11.65
N ILE A 7 22.49 -9.05 -10.37
CA ILE A 7 22.36 -10.44 -9.91
C ILE A 7 20.92 -10.94 -10.09
N SER A 8 19.92 -10.14 -9.70
CA SER A 8 18.50 -10.49 -9.89
C SER A 8 18.11 -10.67 -11.35
N THR A 9 18.64 -9.84 -12.25
CA THR A 9 18.37 -9.95 -13.69
C THR A 9 18.96 -11.22 -14.30
N ILE A 10 20.19 -11.60 -13.93
CA ILE A 10 20.81 -12.86 -14.39
C ILE A 10 20.02 -14.08 -13.88
N ILE A 11 19.58 -14.06 -12.62
CA ILE A 11 18.76 -15.15 -12.04
C ILE A 11 17.41 -15.24 -12.77
N LEU A 12 16.75 -14.11 -13.01
CA LEU A 12 15.47 -14.08 -13.71
C LEU A 12 15.61 -14.60 -15.15
N LEU A 13 16.67 -14.22 -15.85
CA LEU A 13 16.93 -14.66 -17.23
C LEU A 13 17.29 -16.16 -17.29
N GLY A 14 18.05 -16.65 -16.32
CA GLY A 14 18.33 -18.07 -16.13
C GLY A 14 17.06 -18.88 -15.84
N ALA A 15 16.21 -18.39 -14.95
CA ALA A 15 14.93 -19.04 -14.64
C ALA A 15 13.97 -19.01 -15.85
N ALA A 16 13.90 -17.89 -16.56
CA ALA A 16 13.06 -17.75 -17.76
C ALA A 16 13.52 -18.68 -18.89
N SER A 17 14.83 -18.76 -19.15
CA SER A 17 15.38 -19.66 -20.18
C SER A 17 15.19 -21.14 -19.83
N ALA A 18 15.37 -21.53 -18.56
CA ALA A 18 15.08 -22.88 -18.10
C ALA A 18 13.59 -23.23 -18.22
N LEU A 19 12.69 -22.30 -17.85
CA LEU A 19 11.25 -22.48 -17.99
C LEU A 19 10.84 -22.60 -19.47
N LEU A 20 11.44 -21.80 -20.36
CA LEU A 20 11.20 -21.89 -21.80
C LEU A 20 11.66 -23.24 -22.36
N LEU A 21 12.84 -23.72 -21.95
CA LEU A 21 13.34 -25.04 -22.33
C LEU A 21 12.41 -26.16 -21.86
N VAL A 22 11.96 -26.12 -20.60
CA VAL A 22 11.01 -27.11 -20.06
C VAL A 22 9.68 -27.07 -20.81
N ALA A 23 9.16 -25.87 -21.11
CA ALA A 23 7.92 -25.71 -21.87
C ALA A 23 8.05 -26.25 -23.31
N MET A 24 9.21 -26.05 -23.93
CA MET A 24 9.48 -26.48 -25.30
C MET A 24 9.80 -27.98 -25.40
N LEU A 25 10.36 -28.59 -24.35
CA LEU A 25 10.67 -30.02 -24.29
C LEU A 25 9.45 -30.88 -23.93
N TYR A 26 8.46 -30.33 -23.23
CA TYR A 26 7.23 -31.05 -22.82
C TYR A 26 5.93 -30.40 -23.32
N PRO A 27 5.79 -30.12 -24.63
CA PRO A 27 4.61 -29.45 -25.17
C PRO A 27 3.35 -30.30 -25.00
N SER A 28 3.46 -31.63 -25.12
CA SER A 28 2.32 -32.55 -25.01
C SER A 28 1.74 -32.61 -23.60
N SER A 29 2.56 -32.55 -22.55
CA SER A 29 2.11 -32.53 -21.15
C SER A 29 1.41 -31.21 -20.81
N LEU A 30 1.97 -30.07 -21.25
CA LEU A 30 1.35 -28.76 -21.11
C LEU A 30 0.02 -28.65 -21.85
N LEU A 31 -0.03 -29.13 -23.10
CA LEU A 31 -1.25 -29.14 -23.89
C LEU A 31 -2.33 -30.02 -23.26
N ARG A 32 -2.00 -31.20 -22.74
CA ARG A 32 -2.94 -32.08 -22.04
C ARG A 32 -3.44 -31.45 -20.73
N TRP A 33 -2.58 -30.71 -20.02
CA TRP A 33 -2.95 -29.96 -18.83
C TRP A 33 -3.89 -28.79 -19.17
N LEU A 34 -3.58 -28.00 -20.20
CA LEU A 34 -4.44 -26.91 -20.70
C LEU A 34 -5.78 -27.42 -21.21
N GLN A 35 -5.79 -28.54 -21.95
CA GLN A 35 -7.01 -29.20 -22.37
C GLN A 35 -7.87 -29.56 -21.16
N ARG A 36 -7.29 -30.19 -20.13
CA ARG A 36 -8.02 -30.53 -18.90
C ARG A 36 -8.59 -29.30 -18.20
N LYS A 37 -7.87 -28.18 -18.17
CA LYS A 37 -8.37 -26.91 -17.62
C LYS A 37 -9.51 -26.35 -18.45
N ARG A 38 -9.44 -26.44 -19.78
CA ARG A 38 -10.53 -26.05 -20.68
C ARG A 38 -11.77 -26.92 -20.49
N TYR A 39 -11.62 -28.24 -20.38
CA TYR A 39 -12.73 -29.15 -20.11
C TYR A 39 -13.43 -28.81 -18.79
N GLN A 40 -12.66 -28.56 -17.73
CA GLN A 40 -13.22 -28.20 -16.44
C GLN A 40 -13.92 -26.83 -16.49
N TYR A 41 -13.41 -25.90 -17.28
CA TYR A 41 -14.06 -24.61 -17.51
C TYR A 41 -15.42 -24.78 -18.22
N GLU A 42 -15.51 -25.67 -19.22
CA GLU A 42 -16.78 -25.97 -19.91
C GLU A 42 -17.80 -26.68 -19.01
N VAL A 43 -17.34 -27.60 -18.14
CA VAL A 43 -18.21 -28.39 -17.25
C VAL A 43 -18.67 -27.60 -16.02
N THR A 44 -17.79 -26.83 -15.38
CA THR A 44 -18.10 -26.17 -14.09
C THR A 44 -18.82 -24.85 -14.27
N PHE A 45 -18.57 -24.14 -15.38
CA PHE A 45 -19.09 -22.78 -15.57
C PHE A 45 -20.42 -22.77 -16.34
N SER A 46 -21.08 -23.91 -16.54
CA SER A 46 -22.27 -24.06 -17.43
C SER A 46 -22.05 -23.53 -18.86
N LEU A 47 -20.83 -23.14 -19.22
CA LEU A 47 -20.47 -22.50 -20.48
C LEU A 47 -20.60 -23.46 -21.66
N TYR A 48 -20.63 -24.78 -21.41
CA TYR A 48 -20.93 -25.76 -22.45
C TYR A 48 -22.33 -25.58 -23.05
N MET A 49 -23.29 -25.07 -22.27
CA MET A 49 -24.68 -24.91 -22.68
C MET A 49 -24.97 -23.63 -23.45
N LEU A 50 -24.04 -22.67 -23.44
CA LEU A 50 -24.12 -21.46 -24.26
C LEU A 50 -23.59 -21.72 -25.67
N THR A 51 -24.17 -21.05 -26.66
CA THR A 51 -23.72 -21.10 -28.06
C THR A 51 -22.30 -20.52 -28.17
N ALA A 52 -21.49 -21.02 -29.11
CA ALA A 52 -20.07 -20.64 -29.24
C ALA A 52 -19.83 -19.13 -29.35
N THR A 53 -20.78 -18.38 -29.93
CA THR A 53 -20.80 -16.91 -29.94
C THR A 53 -21.00 -16.34 -28.55
N GLU A 54 -21.97 -16.82 -27.78
CA GLU A 54 -22.28 -16.33 -26.44
C GLU A 54 -21.13 -16.56 -25.44
N LYS A 55 -20.35 -17.64 -25.59
CA LYS A 55 -19.14 -17.89 -24.79
C LYS A 55 -18.11 -16.77 -24.94
N PHE A 56 -17.97 -16.23 -26.16
CA PHE A 56 -17.05 -15.13 -26.44
C PHE A 56 -17.51 -13.84 -25.76
N ILE A 57 -18.80 -13.51 -25.86
CA ILE A 57 -19.37 -12.34 -25.19
C ILE A 57 -19.18 -12.48 -23.67
N PHE A 58 -19.52 -13.62 -23.07
CA PHE A 58 -19.39 -13.81 -21.63
C PHE A 58 -17.94 -13.65 -21.13
N ASN A 59 -16.98 -14.29 -21.81
CA ASN A 59 -15.57 -14.18 -21.44
C ASN A 59 -15.02 -12.75 -21.63
N SER A 60 -15.52 -12.01 -22.62
CA SER A 60 -15.15 -10.60 -22.82
C SER A 60 -15.69 -9.68 -21.72
N VAL A 61 -16.93 -9.91 -21.26
CA VAL A 61 -17.53 -9.17 -20.15
C VAL A 61 -16.84 -9.50 -18.83
N LEU A 62 -16.54 -10.79 -18.59
CA LEU A 62 -15.76 -11.21 -17.41
C LEU A 62 -14.37 -10.57 -17.44
N PHE A 63 -13.68 -10.59 -18.58
CA PHE A 63 -12.40 -9.92 -18.74
C PHE A 63 -12.50 -8.42 -18.46
N LEU A 64 -13.53 -7.75 -18.95
CA LEU A 64 -13.79 -6.33 -18.67
C LEU A 64 -13.94 -6.10 -17.16
N ILE A 65 -14.86 -6.82 -16.51
CA ILE A 65 -15.12 -6.66 -15.06
C ILE A 65 -13.87 -6.95 -14.26
N LEU A 66 -13.14 -8.02 -14.59
CA LEU A 66 -11.90 -8.38 -13.91
C LEU A 66 -10.80 -7.33 -14.14
N SER A 67 -10.66 -6.82 -15.36
CA SER A 67 -9.68 -5.76 -15.65
C SER A 67 -10.01 -4.48 -14.88
N LEU A 68 -11.28 -4.10 -14.83
CA LEU A 68 -11.77 -2.97 -14.06
C LEU A 68 -11.52 -3.18 -12.56
N PHE A 69 -11.76 -4.39 -12.06
CA PHE A 69 -11.51 -4.77 -10.68
C PHE A 69 -10.01 -4.74 -10.34
N ILE A 70 -9.14 -5.23 -11.22
CA ILE A 70 -7.68 -5.19 -11.03
C ILE A 70 -7.21 -3.74 -10.97
N ILE A 71 -7.66 -2.88 -11.87
CA ILE A 71 -7.29 -1.46 -11.87
C ILE A 71 -7.78 -0.78 -10.58
N ALA A 72 -9.04 -1.02 -10.19
CA ALA A 72 -9.59 -0.50 -8.95
C ALA A 72 -8.82 -1.01 -7.73
N ALA A 73 -8.47 -2.29 -7.68
CA ALA A 73 -7.67 -2.86 -6.62
C ALA A 73 -6.25 -2.27 -6.60
N SER A 74 -5.56 -2.18 -7.74
CA SER A 74 -4.21 -1.62 -7.80
C SER A 74 -4.16 -0.15 -7.35
N LEU A 75 -5.20 0.65 -7.64
CA LEU A 75 -5.24 2.07 -7.25
C LEU A 75 -5.77 2.29 -5.83
N TYR A 76 -6.80 1.55 -5.41
CA TYR A 76 -7.52 1.80 -4.16
C TYR A 76 -7.03 0.90 -3.01
N LEU A 77 -6.75 -0.37 -3.29
CA LEU A 77 -6.35 -1.33 -2.26
C LEU A 77 -5.08 -0.92 -1.46
N PRO A 78 -3.99 -0.38 -2.05
CA PRO A 78 -2.78 -0.09 -1.26
C PRO A 78 -3.04 0.96 -0.16
N GLU A 79 -3.75 2.04 -0.49
CA GLU A 79 -4.09 3.09 0.48
C GLU A 79 -4.96 2.52 1.62
N HIS A 80 -5.96 1.71 1.26
CA HIS A 80 -6.85 1.08 2.24
C HIS A 80 -6.14 0.06 3.13
N ILE A 81 -5.20 -0.72 2.60
CA ILE A 81 -4.41 -1.67 3.37
C ILE A 81 -3.53 -0.96 4.38
N LEU A 82 -2.89 0.17 4.03
CA LEU A 82 -2.03 0.92 4.95
C LEU A 82 -2.79 1.45 6.15
N VAL A 83 -4.00 1.99 5.93
CA VAL A 83 -4.86 2.49 7.03
C VAL A 83 -5.26 1.35 7.98
N ILE A 84 -5.65 0.20 7.43
CA ILE A 84 -6.08 -0.96 8.23
C ILE A 84 -4.87 -1.58 8.95
N ALA A 85 -3.72 -1.68 8.28
CA ALA A 85 -2.49 -2.23 8.86
C ALA A 85 -1.99 -1.37 10.03
N ASN A 86 -1.99 -0.04 9.89
CA ASN A 86 -1.59 0.87 10.98
C ASN A 86 -2.53 0.74 12.19
N ARG A 87 -3.84 0.59 11.95
CA ARG A 87 -4.80 0.34 13.03
C ARG A 87 -4.61 -1.03 13.69
N MET A 88 -4.37 -2.08 12.91
CA MET A 88 -4.05 -3.41 13.47
C MET A 88 -2.76 -3.38 14.28
N PHE A 89 -1.73 -2.69 13.78
CA PHE A 89 -0.46 -2.54 14.48
C PHE A 89 -0.63 -1.76 15.79
N TYR A 90 -1.48 -0.73 15.81
CA TYR A 90 -1.84 -0.02 17.03
C TYR A 90 -2.48 -0.94 18.08
N TYR A 91 -3.46 -1.75 17.69
CA TYR A 91 -4.08 -2.70 18.61
C TYR A 91 -3.12 -3.81 19.07
N PHE A 92 -2.09 -4.12 18.28
CA PHE A 92 -1.11 -5.16 18.60
C PHE A 92 0.05 -4.66 19.47
N SER A 93 0.59 -3.47 19.19
CA SER A 93 1.73 -2.90 19.93
C SER A 93 1.33 -2.02 21.11
N GLY A 94 0.08 -1.56 21.18
CA GLY A 94 -0.45 -0.81 22.32
C GLY A 94 0.21 0.55 22.58
N ASP A 95 1.00 1.07 21.62
CA ASP A 95 1.76 2.30 21.77
C ASP A 95 1.22 3.41 20.84
N ASP A 96 0.80 4.53 21.45
CA ASP A 96 0.20 5.71 20.80
C ASP A 96 1.19 6.46 19.88
N SER A 97 2.48 6.14 19.97
CA SER A 97 3.56 6.85 19.27
C SER A 97 3.56 6.65 17.75
N THR A 98 2.89 5.61 17.24
CA THR A 98 2.92 5.23 15.81
C THR A 98 1.76 5.78 14.98
N LEU A 99 0.80 6.48 15.61
CA LEU A 99 -0.50 6.74 14.97
C LEU A 99 -0.57 7.90 13.97
N LYS A 100 0.46 8.76 13.81
CA LYS A 100 0.39 9.80 12.77
C LYS A 100 1.78 10.14 12.21
N PRO A 101 2.02 9.98 10.90
CA PRO A 101 3.16 10.58 10.23
C PRO A 101 2.94 12.11 10.17
N GLY A 102 3.25 12.80 11.27
CA GLY A 102 3.10 14.26 11.39
C GLY A 102 2.75 14.78 12.77
N SER A 103 2.24 13.95 13.70
CA SER A 103 1.85 14.45 15.02
C SER A 103 3.02 14.69 15.95
N SER A 104 4.12 13.95 15.84
CA SER A 104 5.32 14.21 16.65
C SER A 104 5.88 15.60 16.34
N ALA A 105 5.95 15.98 15.05
CA ALA A 105 6.37 17.31 14.63
C ALA A 105 5.38 18.40 15.06
N GLN A 106 4.07 18.20 14.88
CA GLN A 106 3.05 19.18 15.28
C GLN A 106 2.94 19.34 16.81
N GLN A 107 3.16 18.27 17.56
CA GLN A 107 3.13 18.28 19.03
C GLN A 107 4.40 18.90 19.60
N LEU A 108 5.57 18.68 18.97
CA LEU A 108 6.81 19.39 19.30
C LEU A 108 6.73 20.88 18.96
N LEU A 109 6.14 21.26 17.83
CA LEU A 109 5.92 22.66 17.47
C LEU A 109 4.95 23.36 18.46
N THR A 110 3.87 22.68 18.84
CA THR A 110 2.91 23.22 19.82
C THR A 110 3.55 23.36 21.20
N ALA A 111 4.32 22.37 21.65
CA ALA A 111 5.06 22.41 22.90
C ALA A 111 6.17 23.48 22.91
N SER A 112 6.84 23.70 21.77
CA SER A 112 7.86 24.74 21.64
C SER A 112 7.24 26.14 21.65
N THR A 113 6.09 26.30 20.99
CA THR A 113 5.35 27.57 20.94
C THR A 113 4.81 27.96 22.31
N SER A 114 4.27 27.02 23.08
CA SER A 114 3.78 27.29 24.43
C SER A 114 4.92 27.69 25.39
N HIS A 115 6.10 27.09 25.26
CA HIS A 115 7.27 27.47 26.04
C HIS A 115 7.76 28.90 25.72
N ILE A 116 7.80 29.29 24.43
CA ILE A 116 8.20 30.65 24.02
C ILE A 116 7.20 31.69 24.53
N ILE A 117 5.89 31.42 24.43
CA ILE A 117 4.85 32.35 24.91
C ILE A 117 4.95 32.53 26.43
N ASN A 118 5.15 31.45 27.19
CA ASN A 118 5.31 31.51 28.64
C ASN A 118 6.64 32.14 29.08
N GLY A 119 7.70 32.04 28.26
CA GLY A 119 8.96 32.75 28.50
C GLY A 119 8.86 34.25 28.21
N ALA A 120 8.16 34.62 27.13
CA ALA A 120 7.87 36.03 26.79
C ALA A 120 6.99 36.67 27.88
N ALA A 121 5.81 36.07 28.12
CA ALA A 121 5.37 35.69 29.46
C ALA A 121 5.95 36.40 30.70
N THR A 122 6.90 35.69 31.27
CA THR A 122 7.60 36.04 32.49
C THR A 122 8.58 37.18 32.29
N SER A 123 9.16 37.34 31.09
CA SER A 123 10.08 38.43 30.79
C SER A 123 9.39 39.80 30.79
N PHE A 124 8.14 39.90 30.31
CA PHE A 124 7.40 41.17 30.37
C PHE A 124 6.96 41.49 31.80
N LEU A 125 6.65 40.49 32.63
CA LEU A 125 6.30 40.69 34.04
C LEU A 125 7.52 41.19 34.84
N ASN A 126 8.70 40.64 34.58
CA ASN A 126 9.93 41.05 35.27
C ASN A 126 10.44 42.42 34.84
N ASN A 127 10.09 42.87 33.63
CA ASN A 127 10.51 44.17 33.11
C ASN A 127 9.41 45.24 33.20
N ALA A 128 8.35 44.96 33.98
CA ALA A 128 7.32 45.95 34.27
C ALA A 128 7.95 47.14 35.03
N PRO A 129 7.77 48.38 34.56
CA PRO A 129 8.34 49.55 35.21
C PRO A 129 7.79 49.66 36.64
N ALA A 130 8.69 49.75 37.62
CA ALA A 130 8.32 49.99 39.01
C ALA A 130 7.46 51.26 39.10
N GLU A 131 6.25 51.15 39.65
CA GLU A 131 5.43 52.32 39.95
C GLU A 131 6.24 53.32 40.79
N PRO A 132 6.18 54.63 40.49
CA PRO A 132 6.83 55.62 41.32
C PRO A 132 6.16 55.66 42.69
N VAL A 133 6.88 55.20 43.72
CA VAL A 133 6.46 55.31 45.12
C VAL A 133 6.27 56.80 45.45
N PRO A 134 5.09 57.24 45.92
CA PRO A 134 4.89 58.62 46.30
C PRO A 134 5.78 58.92 47.52
N GLN A 135 6.78 59.78 47.32
CA GLN A 135 7.55 60.35 48.42
C GLN A 135 6.63 61.31 49.18
N ALA A 136 6.14 60.86 50.33
CA ALA A 136 5.43 61.69 51.29
C ALA A 136 6.36 62.80 51.78
N ALA A 137 5.90 64.04 51.58
CA ALA A 137 6.49 65.26 52.14
C ALA A 137 6.11 65.44 53.61
#